data_AF-A0A8T4P750-F1
#
_entry.id   AF-A0A8T4P750-F1
#
_cell.length_a   1.000
_cell.length_b   1.000
_cell.length_c   1.000
_cell.angle_alpha   90.00
_cell.angle_beta   90.00
_cell.angle_gamma   90.00
#
_symmetry.space_group_name_H-M   'P 1'
#
loop_
_entity.id
_entity.type
_entity.pdbx_description
1 polymer ?
#
loop_
_entity_poly.entity_id
_entity_poly.type
_entity_poly.pdbx_seq_one_letter_code
_entity_poly.pdbx_strand_id
1 'polypeptide(L)'
;MLKLYLFHSIEFIISLIIFCIIYWLFPKKLKNPLLLIASYIFYGSWDWRFLGLIFSSTSLAYISGLLIFKTEKPSHRRIYLIIFIALNLLILGFFKYFNFFVTNLANLLELIGLKA
;
A
#
# COMPACT_ATOMS: atom_id res chain seq x y z
N MET A 1 -6.17 8.14 -20.27
CA MET A 1 -6.00 7.76 -18.84
C MET A 1 -7.40 7.49 -18.28
N LEU A 2 -7.75 6.23 -18.05
CA LEU A 2 -9.10 5.82 -17.62
C LEU A 2 -9.41 6.38 -16.22
N LYS A 3 -10.54 7.06 -16.03
CA LYS A 3 -11.00 7.66 -14.75
C LYS A 3 -11.55 6.63 -13.75
N LEU A 4 -11.14 5.37 -13.83
CA LEU A 4 -11.62 4.28 -12.95
C LEU A 4 -11.16 4.42 -11.49
N TYR A 5 -10.22 5.34 -11.23
CA TYR A 5 -9.46 5.41 -9.98
C TYR A 5 -10.07 6.30 -8.89
N LEU A 6 -11.03 7.16 -9.24
CA LEU A 6 -11.62 8.06 -8.26
C LEU A 6 -12.63 7.27 -7.43
N PHE A 7 -12.34 7.05 -6.15
CA PHE A 7 -13.25 6.35 -5.23
C PHE A 7 -14.66 6.97 -5.15
N HIS A 8 -14.79 8.26 -5.49
CA HIS A 8 -16.06 8.98 -5.53
C HIS A 8 -16.73 8.97 -6.91
N SER A 9 -16.21 8.24 -7.89
CA SER A 9 -16.75 8.23 -9.25
C SER A 9 -17.78 7.13 -9.48
N ILE A 10 -18.67 7.34 -10.45
CA ILE A 10 -19.68 6.36 -10.85
C ILE A 10 -19.01 5.14 -11.48
N GLU A 11 -17.91 5.35 -12.21
CA GLU A 11 -17.12 4.29 -12.83
C GLU A 11 -16.55 3.32 -11.79
N PHE A 12 -16.17 3.80 -10.60
CA PHE A 12 -15.76 2.97 -9.48
C PHE A 12 -16.90 2.07 -8.99
N ILE A 13 -18.09 2.64 -8.78
CA ILE A 13 -19.27 1.88 -8.30
C ILE A 13 -19.65 0.79 -9.30
N ILE A 14 -19.68 1.10 -10.60
CA ILE A 14 -19.97 0.11 -11.64
C ILE A 14 -18.93 -1.02 -11.63
N SER A 15 -17.65 -0.67 -11.57
CA SER A 15 -16.55 -1.64 -11.51
C SER A 15 -16.61 -2.52 -10.25
N LEU A 16 -16.99 -1.94 -9.11
CA LEU A 16 -17.17 -2.65 -7.85
C LEU A 16 -18.32 -3.66 -7.92
N ILE A 17 -19.48 -3.26 -8.47
CA ILE A 17 -20.63 -4.17 -8.65
C ILE A 17 -20.25 -5.34 -9.56
N ILE A 18 -19.60 -5.06 -10.70
CA ILE A 18 -19.12 -6.09 -11.63
C ILE A 18 -18.16 -7.03 -10.91
N PHE A 19 -17.19 -6.49 -10.16
CA PHE A 19 -16.25 -7.28 -9.38
C PHE A 19 -16.95 -8.17 -8.35
N CYS A 20 -17.93 -7.65 -7.60
CA CYS A 20 -18.70 -8.42 -6.61
C CYS A 20 -19.44 -9.60 -7.24
N ILE A 21 -20.05 -9.40 -8.42
CA ILE A 21 -20.72 -10.47 -9.17
C ILE A 21 -19.69 -11.54 -9.56
N ILE A 22 -18.56 -11.16 -10.15
CA ILE A 22 -17.49 -12.10 -10.52
C ILE A 22 -16.99 -12.86 -9.29
N TYR A 23 -16.78 -12.17 -8.17
CA TYR A 23 -16.31 -12.76 -6.92
C TYR A 23 -17.26 -13.82 -6.34
N TRP A 24 -18.57 -13.62 -6.47
CA TRP A 24 -19.57 -14.60 -6.04
C TRP A 24 -19.68 -15.81 -6.97
N LEU A 25 -19.47 -15.62 -8.28
CA LEU A 25 -19.50 -16.70 -9.26
C LEU A 25 -18.24 -17.58 -9.22
N PHE A 26 -17.11 -17.08 -8.70
CA PHE A 26 -15.85 -17.82 -8.66
C PHE A 26 -15.79 -18.90 -7.56
N PRO A 27 -15.13 -20.04 -7.82
CA PRO A 27 -14.98 -21.11 -6.84
C PRO A 27 -14.14 -20.65 -5.64
N LYS A 28 -14.45 -21.17 -4.44
CA LYS A 28 -13.81 -20.77 -3.18
C LYS A 28 -12.27 -20.79 -3.23
N LYS A 29 -11.67 -21.74 -3.95
CA LYS A 29 -10.21 -21.87 -4.09
C LYS A 29 -9.55 -20.71 -4.86
N LEU A 30 -10.28 -20.04 -5.75
CA LEU A 30 -9.77 -18.97 -6.61
C LEU A 30 -10.12 -17.57 -6.11
N LYS A 31 -10.88 -17.45 -5.01
CA LYS A 31 -11.31 -16.15 -4.46
C LYS A 31 -10.13 -15.27 -4.02
N ASN A 32 -9.13 -15.83 -3.35
CA ASN A 32 -7.96 -15.06 -2.90
C ASN A 32 -7.07 -14.59 -4.07
N PRO A 33 -6.70 -15.44 -5.05
CA PRO A 33 -6.02 -14.99 -6.26
C PRO A 33 -6.82 -13.95 -7.04
N LEU A 34 -8.14 -14.13 -7.17
CA LEU A 34 -9.02 -13.18 -7.85
C LEU A 34 -9.01 -11.81 -7.15
N LEU A 35 -9.13 -11.79 -5.82
CA LEU A 35 -9.05 -10.56 -5.02
C LEU A 35 -7.70 -9.85 -5.22
N LEU A 36 -6.61 -10.61 -5.23
CA LEU A 36 -5.27 -10.07 -5.46
C LEU A 36 -5.18 -9.45 -6.86
N ILE A 37 -5.50 -10.21 -7.91
CA ILE A 37 -5.42 -9.73 -9.29
C ILE A 37 -6.31 -8.51 -9.50
N ALA A 38 -7.55 -8.54 -9.01
CA ALA A 38 -8.48 -7.43 -9.12
C ALA A 38 -7.97 -6.17 -8.41
N SER A 39 -7.38 -6.32 -7.22
CA SER A 39 -6.74 -5.21 -6.51
C SER A 39 -5.63 -4.57 -7.35
N TYR A 40 -4.76 -5.38 -7.96
CA TYR A 40 -3.66 -4.86 -8.78
C TYR A 40 -4.15 -4.22 -10.08
N ILE A 41 -5.18 -4.77 -10.73
CA ILE A 41 -5.81 -4.14 -11.91
C ILE A 41 -6.40 -2.78 -11.50
N PHE A 42 -7.09 -2.72 -10.37
CA PHE A 42 -7.70 -1.49 -9.87
C PHE A 42 -6.64 -0.42 -9.60
N TYR A 43 -5.61 -0.73 -8.80
CA TYR A 43 -4.53 0.22 -8.52
C TYR A 43 -3.68 0.57 -9.75
N GLY A 44 -3.47 -0.39 -10.65
CA GLY A 44 -2.73 -0.18 -11.90
C GLY A 44 -3.46 0.73 -12.88
N SER A 45 -4.80 0.73 -12.84
CA SER A 45 -5.63 1.64 -13.65
C SER A 45 -5.49 3.12 -13.23
N TRP A 46 -5.09 3.37 -11.98
CA TRP A 46 -4.78 4.71 -11.49
C TRP A 46 -3.40 5.17 -11.98
N ASP A 47 -2.36 4.46 -11.58
CA ASP A 47 -0.99 4.73 -11.97
C ASP A 47 -0.12 3.48 -11.74
N TRP A 48 0.28 2.88 -12.86
CA TRP A 48 1.07 1.64 -12.87
C TRP A 48 2.42 1.76 -12.15
N ARG A 49 2.99 2.97 -12.02
CA ARG A 49 4.28 3.21 -11.34
C ARG A 49 4.23 2.82 -9.87
N PHE A 50 3.06 2.92 -9.24
CA PHE A 50 2.86 2.55 -7.84
C PHE A 50 2.58 1.05 -7.65
N LEU A 51 2.42 0.26 -8.72
CA LEU A 51 2.23 -1.19 -8.57
C LEU A 51 3.44 -1.87 -7.92
N GLY A 52 4.66 -1.43 -8.23
CA GLY A 52 5.87 -1.93 -7.57
C GLY A 52 5.87 -1.62 -6.06
N LEU A 53 5.36 -0.46 -5.67
CA LEU A 53 5.20 -0.07 -4.27
C LEU A 53 4.18 -0.95 -3.55
N ILE A 54 3.01 -1.14 -4.16
CA ILE A 54 1.92 -1.98 -3.62
C ILE A 54 2.38 -3.44 -3.53
N PHE A 55 3.08 -3.94 -4.55
CA PHE A 55 3.67 -5.28 -4.53
C PHE A 55 4.65 -5.46 -3.38
N SER A 56 5.55 -4.50 -3.20
CA SER A 56 6.53 -4.54 -2.13
C SER A 56 5.86 -4.49 -0.75
N SER A 57 4.87 -3.61 -0.56
CA SER A 57 4.13 -3.47 0.70
C SER A 57 3.31 -4.71 1.04
N THR A 58 2.55 -5.25 0.07
CA THR A 58 1.75 -6.47 0.27
C THR A 58 2.63 -7.71 0.49
N SER A 59 3.75 -7.84 -0.23
CA SER A 59 4.74 -8.91 -0.01
C SER A 59 5.37 -8.82 1.37
N LEU A 60 5.76 -7.61 1.79
CA LEU A 60 6.31 -7.38 3.12
C LEU A 60 5.30 -7.74 4.22
N ALA A 61 4.03 -7.38 4.05
CA ALA A 61 2.96 -7.75 4.97
C ALA A 61 2.77 -9.26 5.06
N TYR A 62 2.73 -9.93 3.91
CA TYR A 62 2.57 -11.38 3.85
C TYR A 62 3.75 -12.12 4.51
N ILE A 63 4.99 -11.76 4.15
CA ILE A 63 6.21 -12.36 4.70
C ILE A 63 6.29 -12.11 6.20
N SER A 64 6.05 -10.87 6.65
CA SER A 64 6.09 -10.53 8.08
C SER A 64 5.05 -11.31 8.87
N GLY A 65 3.81 -11.40 8.37
CA GLY A 65 2.75 -12.20 8.99
C GLY A 65 3.13 -13.67 9.11
N LEU A 66 3.74 -14.24 8.07
CA LEU A 66 4.18 -15.63 8.05
C LEU A 66 5.35 -15.88 9.02
N LEU A 67 6.31 -14.96 9.10
CA LEU A 67 7.41 -15.01 10.07
C LEU A 67 6.90 -14.93 11.51
N ILE A 68 5.96 -14.03 11.79
CA ILE A 68 5.33 -13.89 13.11
C ILE A 68 4.57 -15.16 13.49
N PHE A 69 3.87 -15.78 12.54
CA PHE A 69 3.10 -17.01 12.77
C PHE A 69 4.01 -18.21 13.07
N LYS A 70 5.14 -18.35 12.34
CA LYS A 70 6.08 -19.46 12.52
C LYS A 70 7.01 -19.32 13.73
N THR A 71 7.09 -18.13 14.31
CA THR A 71 8.03 -17.86 15.42
C THR A 71 7.39 -18.17 16.75
N GLU A 72 7.96 -19.11 17.50
CA GLU A 72 7.44 -19.49 18.83
C GLU A 72 7.86 -18.48 19.92
N LYS A 73 9.10 -17.98 19.84
CA LYS A 73 9.64 -17.05 20.86
C LYS A 73 8.95 -15.68 20.77
N PRO A 74 8.33 -15.19 21.86
CA PRO A 74 7.60 -13.93 21.85
C PRO A 74 8.48 -12.71 21.56
N SER A 75 9.76 -12.74 21.99
CA SER A 75 10.73 -11.68 21.72
C SER A 75 10.99 -11.49 20.22
N HIS A 76 11.12 -12.59 19.48
CA HIS A 76 11.40 -12.57 18.05
C HIS A 76 10.16 -12.14 17.25
N ARG A 77 8.96 -12.57 17.66
CA ARG A 77 7.69 -12.08 17.09
C ARG A 77 7.57 -10.56 17.20
N ARG A 78 7.95 -10.00 18.35
CA ARG A 78 7.92 -8.55 18.59
C ARG A 78 8.90 -7.80 17.67
N ILE A 79 10.08 -8.36 17.43
CA ILE A 79 11.05 -7.77 16.49
C ILE A 79 10.48 -7.72 15.06
N TYR A 80 9.91 -8.82 14.56
CA TYR A 80 9.30 -8.84 13.22
C TYR A 80 8.14 -7.84 13.09
N LEU A 81 7.32 -7.70 14.13
CA LEU A 81 6.26 -6.68 14.16
C LEU A 81 6.81 -5.26 14.12
N ILE A 82 7.84 -4.96 14.92
CA ILE A 82 8.48 -3.63 14.94
C ILE A 82 9.07 -3.30 13.57
N ILE A 83 9.80 -4.25 12.96
CA ILE A 83 10.38 -4.07 11.63
C ILE A 83 9.29 -3.81 10.59
N PHE A 84 8.21 -4.60 10.62
CA PHE A 84 7.08 -4.43 9.71
C PHE A 84 6.43 -3.05 9.84
N ILE A 85 6.17 -2.60 11.07
CA ILE A 85 5.59 -1.28 11.34
C ILE A 85 6.55 -0.17 10.88
N ALA A 86 7.84 -0.28 11.22
CA ALA A 86 8.85 0.72 10.85
C ALA A 86 8.94 0.89 9.34
N LEU A 87 8.99 -0.21 8.57
CA LEU A 87 9.02 -0.16 7.11
C LEU A 87 7.75 0.45 6.50
N ASN A 88 6.57 0.14 7.03
CA ASN A 88 5.33 0.77 6.57
C ASN A 88 5.28 2.27 6.88
N LEU A 89 5.77 2.68 8.05
CA LEU A 89 5.88 4.09 8.41
C LEU A 89 6.91 4.83 7.54
N LEU A 90 8.02 4.18 7.16
CA LEU A 90 8.99 4.74 6.23
C LEU A 90 8.38 4.96 4.85
N ILE A 91 7.65 3.97 4.32
CA ILE A 91 6.93 4.10 3.05
C ILE A 91 5.92 5.26 3.12
N LEU A 92 5.14 5.32 4.20
CA LEU A 92 4.16 6.39 4.40
C LEU A 92 4.84 7.77 4.49
N GLY A 93 5.90 7.88 5.28
CA GLY A 93 6.68 9.11 5.45
C GLY A 93 7.25 9.61 4.14
N PHE A 94 7.89 8.71 3.37
CA PHE A 94 8.48 9.05 2.08
C PHE A 94 7.42 9.43 1.03
N PHE A 95 6.36 8.65 0.86
CA PHE A 95 5.40 8.94 -0.21
C PHE A 95 4.43 10.07 0.11
N LYS A 96 4.01 10.20 1.37
CA LYS A 96 2.98 11.18 1.76
C LYS A 96 3.57 12.48 2.30
N TYR A 97 4.65 12.40 3.05
CA TYR A 97 5.14 13.53 3.84
C TYR A 97 6.50 14.06 3.39
N PHE A 98 7.17 13.45 2.41
CA PHE A 98 8.51 13.87 1.99
C PHE A 98 8.56 15.34 1.57
N ASN A 99 7.64 15.79 0.71
CA ASN A 99 7.57 17.20 0.32
C ASN A 99 7.29 18.12 1.51
N PHE A 100 6.41 17.71 2.44
CA PHE A 100 6.18 18.46 3.67
C PHE A 100 7.46 18.59 4.50
N PHE A 101 8.23 17.52 4.67
CA PHE A 101 9.51 17.55 5.40
C PHE A 101 10.55 18.43 4.71
N VAL A 102 10.71 18.30 3.39
CA VAL A 102 11.67 19.10 2.61
C VAL A 102 11.32 20.59 2.68
N THR A 103 10.06 20.96 2.47
CA THR A 103 9.63 22.36 2.54
C THR A 103 9.84 22.95 3.93
N ASN A 104 9.48 22.23 5.00
CA ASN A 104 9.67 22.74 6.36
C ASN A 104 11.16 22.83 6.74
N LEU A 105 11.99 21.90 6.27
CA LEU A 105 13.44 21.94 6.50
C LEU A 105 14.07 23.14 5.77
N ALA A 106 13.69 23.39 4.51
CA ALA A 106 14.15 24.56 3.76
C ALA A 106 13.77 25.87 4.48
N ASN A 107 12.51 25.99 4.95
CA ASN A 107 12.06 27.16 5.70
C ASN A 107 12.85 27.37 7.01
N LEU A 108 13.19 26.28 7.72
CA LEU A 108 14.01 26.34 8.94
C LEU A 108 15.45 26.78 8.64
N LEU A 109 16.03 26.30 7.53
CA LEU A 109 17.37 26.68 7.09
C LEU A 109 17.43 28.18 6.72
N GLU A 110 16.41 28.68 6.01
CA GLU A 110 16.29 30.11 5.69
C GLU A 110 16.18 30.97 6.96
N LEU A 111 15.44 30.51 7.98
CA LEU A 111 15.30 31.20 9.27
C LEU A 111 16.65 31.35 10.01
N ILE A 112 17.58 30.41 9.86
CA ILE A 112 18.93 30.48 10.43
C ILE A 112 19.98 31.06 9.46
N GLY A 113 19.53 31.67 8.35
CA GLY A 113 20.37 32.40 7.41
C GLY A 113 21.11 31.52 6.39
N LEU A 114 20.85 30.21 6.38
CA LEU A 114 21.35 29.28 5.38
C LEU A 114 20.35 29.23 4.22
N LYS A 115 20.66 29.91 3.11
CA LYS A 115 19.87 29.76 1.87
C LYS A 115 20.04 28.34 1.32
N ALA A 116 18.93 27.59 1.28
CA ALA A 116 18.82 26.31 0.59
C ALA A 116 18.28 26.52 -0.83
#